data_AF-V6IYX0-F1
#
_entry.id   AF-V6IYX0-F1
#
_cell.length_a   1.000
_cell.length_b   1.000
_cell.length_c   1.000
_cell.angle_alpha   90.00
_cell.angle_beta   90.00
_cell.angle_gamma   90.00
#
_symmetry.space_group_name_H-M   'P 1'
#
loop_
_entity.id
_entity.type
_entity.pdbx_description
1 polymer ?
#
loop_
_entity_poly.entity_id
_entity_poly.type
_entity_poly.pdbx_seq_one_letter_code
_entity_poly.pdbx_strand_id
1 'polypeptide(L)'
;MKKTLTTLFLVAILILSGCANQEEKAYDQAMKKGQAALVSKNYDAAAKYFKEALSHKKNDKKATILSAQTYNFNVARRLMDDPDQAIKALNGVILQKSGSGILRKDARELRDQAMTLKQKKTEGASIGTSVSNSEAASSSSSSASSSGSSDGSSAASSSSSQSSSTASSSATVTQQQAEEAVIKAAGYTPDEVYIDTTDDGAYYSMELRENHQNDSAADPDTAPSAGFFRYYKDTGKITQLDLISNTYKEVKN
;
A
#
# COMPACT_ATOMS: atom_id res chain seq x y z
N MET A 1 69.60 24.36 27.57
CA MET A 1 68.65 24.63 26.48
C MET A 1 67.87 23.36 26.13
N LYS A 2 66.80 22.99 26.87
CA LYS A 2 65.98 21.79 26.60
C LYS A 2 64.60 21.82 27.30
N LYS A 3 63.69 22.78 27.05
CA LYS A 3 62.35 22.79 27.70
C LYS A 3 61.16 23.32 26.88
N THR A 4 61.31 23.66 25.60
CA THR A 4 60.22 24.31 24.82
C THR A 4 59.58 23.43 23.74
N LEU A 5 59.96 22.16 23.60
CA LEU A 5 59.49 21.33 22.49
C LEU A 5 58.24 20.48 22.78
N THR A 6 57.76 20.44 24.03
CA THR A 6 56.61 19.59 24.42
C THR A 6 55.27 20.30 24.46
N THR A 7 55.21 21.62 24.21
CA THR A 7 53.95 22.40 24.29
C THR A 7 53.25 22.57 22.95
N LEU A 8 53.91 22.29 21.82
CA LEU A 8 53.35 22.48 20.48
C LEU A 8 52.54 21.26 19.97
N PHE A 9 52.71 20.07 20.57
CA PHE A 9 52.01 18.85 20.16
C PHE A 9 50.61 18.69 20.79
N LEU A 10 50.33 19.40 21.88
CA LEU A 10 49.05 19.32 22.61
C LEU A 10 47.97 20.27 22.07
N VAL A 11 48.33 21.28 21.27
CA VAL A 11 47.39 22.24 20.68
C VAL A 11 46.85 21.76 19.32
N ALA A 12 47.54 20.82 18.65
CA ALA A 12 47.10 20.28 17.35
C ALA A 12 45.97 19.23 17.45
N ILE A 13 45.72 18.66 18.63
CA ILE A 13 44.71 17.59 18.84
C ILE A 13 43.31 18.16 19.14
N LEU A 14 43.20 19.45 19.47
CA LEU A 14 41.94 20.07 19.92
C LEU A 14 41.04 20.64 18.79
N ILE A 15 41.47 20.58 17.53
CA ILE A 15 40.72 21.15 16.39
C ILE A 15 39.85 20.10 15.67
N LEU A 16 39.93 18.81 16.04
CA LEU A 16 39.25 17.72 15.31
C LEU A 16 37.81 17.39 15.76
N SER A 17 37.28 18.06 16.79
CA SER A 17 35.98 17.72 17.38
C SER A 17 34.80 18.57 16.86
N GLY A 18 35.04 19.53 15.97
CA GLY A 18 34.01 20.47 15.48
C GLY A 18 33.17 19.98 14.31
N CYS A 19 33.70 19.09 13.45
CA CYS A 19 33.01 18.65 12.23
C CYS A 19 31.98 17.55 12.46
N ALA A 20 32.20 16.68 13.45
CA ALA A 20 31.32 15.53 13.72
C ALA A 20 29.89 15.97 14.07
N ASN A 21 29.74 17.04 14.87
CA ASN A 21 28.43 17.56 15.27
C ASN A 21 27.65 18.21 14.11
N GLN A 22 28.33 18.66 13.05
CA GLN A 22 27.68 19.29 11.90
C GLN A 22 27.19 18.24 10.90
N GLU A 23 27.97 17.19 10.67
CA GLU A 23 27.56 16.07 9.81
C GLU A 23 26.40 15.29 10.41
N GLU A 24 26.37 15.11 11.73
CA GLU A 24 25.25 14.46 12.44
C GLU A 24 23.95 15.26 12.31
N LYS A 25 23.99 16.59 12.50
CA LYS A 25 22.82 17.45 12.29
C LYS A 25 22.33 17.44 10.85
N ALA A 26 23.24 17.44 9.88
CA ALA A 26 22.88 17.38 8.46
C ALA A 26 22.23 16.04 8.11
N TYR A 27 22.78 14.93 8.63
CA TYR A 27 22.19 13.60 8.54
C TYR A 27 20.75 13.58 9.11
N ASP A 28 20.56 14.02 10.35
CA ASP A 28 19.26 14.00 11.01
C ASP A 28 18.22 14.85 10.28
N GLN A 29 18.64 16.02 9.80
CA GLN A 29 17.79 16.90 9.02
C GLN A 29 17.37 16.25 7.69
N ALA A 30 18.30 15.60 6.98
CA ALA A 30 18.00 14.88 5.75
C ALA A 30 17.04 13.71 6.01
N MET A 31 17.27 12.93 7.08
CA MET A 31 16.37 11.84 7.48
C MET A 31 14.95 12.34 7.78
N LYS A 32 14.82 13.45 8.54
CA LYS A 32 13.52 14.06 8.86
C LYS A 32 12.80 14.57 7.62
N LYS A 33 13.52 15.23 6.70
CA LYS A 33 12.95 15.68 5.41
C LYS A 33 12.49 14.49 4.55
N GLY A 34 13.27 13.41 4.52
CA GLY A 34 12.91 12.19 3.80
C GLY A 34 11.62 11.57 4.34
N GLN A 35 11.49 11.46 5.66
CA GLN A 35 10.27 10.96 6.31
C GLN A 35 9.07 11.87 6.06
N ALA A 36 9.22 13.19 6.18
CA ALA A 36 8.17 14.14 5.88
C ALA A 36 7.72 14.06 4.41
N ALA A 37 8.66 13.86 3.49
CA ALA A 37 8.35 13.67 2.07
C ALA A 37 7.58 12.36 1.81
N LEU A 38 7.83 11.28 2.57
CA LEU A 38 7.00 10.06 2.51
C LEU A 38 5.56 10.33 2.97
N VAL A 39 5.38 11.05 4.09
CA VAL A 39 4.04 11.43 4.59
C VAL A 39 3.28 12.26 3.54
N SER A 40 3.97 13.18 2.87
CA SER A 40 3.39 14.00 1.80
C SER A 40 3.29 13.28 0.45
N LYS A 41 3.51 11.96 0.39
CA LYS A 41 3.54 11.14 -0.83
C LYS A 41 4.47 11.67 -1.94
N ASN A 42 5.49 12.44 -1.57
CA ASN A 42 6.51 12.95 -2.48
C ASN A 42 7.74 12.02 -2.48
N TYR A 43 7.56 10.84 -3.08
CA TYR A 43 8.53 9.75 -3.02
C TYR A 43 9.85 10.03 -3.75
N ASP A 44 9.83 10.88 -4.79
CA ASP A 44 11.07 11.31 -5.47
C ASP A 44 11.90 12.24 -4.59
N ALA A 45 11.26 13.15 -3.84
CA ALA A 45 11.95 13.98 -2.84
C ALA A 45 12.46 13.12 -1.67
N ALA A 46 11.65 12.17 -1.19
CA ALA A 46 12.06 11.26 -0.13
C ALA A 46 13.32 10.47 -0.51
N ALA A 47 13.39 9.93 -1.73
CA ALA A 47 14.57 9.22 -2.22
C ALA A 47 15.82 10.12 -2.26
N LYS A 48 15.68 11.39 -2.67
CA LYS A 48 16.78 12.37 -2.67
C LYS A 48 17.28 12.63 -1.25
N TYR A 49 16.39 12.85 -0.29
CA TYR A 49 16.77 13.13 1.09
C TYR A 49 17.40 11.93 1.80
N PHE A 50 16.92 10.70 1.57
CA PHE A 50 17.60 9.53 2.15
C PHE A 50 18.98 9.28 1.54
N LYS A 51 19.17 9.59 0.25
CA LYS A 51 20.49 9.57 -0.38
C LYS A 51 21.40 10.67 0.17
N GLU A 52 20.88 11.86 0.44
CA GLU A 52 21.59 12.95 1.11
C GLU A 52 22.03 12.54 2.52
N ALA A 53 21.16 11.89 3.30
CA ALA A 53 21.54 11.33 4.60
C ALA A 53 22.71 10.35 4.50
N LEU A 54 22.70 9.45 3.51
CA LEU A 54 23.82 8.54 3.25
C LEU A 54 25.10 9.25 2.81
N SER A 55 25.02 10.45 2.24
CA SER A 55 26.21 11.24 1.91
C SER A 55 26.96 11.73 3.17
N HIS A 56 26.22 12.00 4.25
CA HIS A 56 26.76 12.35 5.56
C HIS A 56 27.13 11.11 6.39
N LYS A 57 26.39 10.01 6.26
CA LYS A 57 26.62 8.78 7.03
C LYS A 57 26.50 7.52 6.17
N LYS A 58 27.54 7.25 5.38
CA LYS A 58 27.58 6.23 4.32
C LYS A 58 27.17 4.82 4.74
N ASN A 59 27.44 4.43 6.00
CA ASN A 59 27.19 3.08 6.51
C ASN A 59 25.98 3.00 7.46
N ASP A 60 25.13 4.03 7.49
CA ASP A 60 23.94 4.00 8.34
C ASP A 60 22.93 2.98 7.81
N LYS A 61 22.61 1.98 8.64
CA LYS A 61 21.69 0.90 8.27
C LYS A 61 20.29 1.42 7.97
N LYS A 62 19.77 2.36 8.76
CA LYS A 62 18.40 2.87 8.63
C LYS A 62 18.26 3.68 7.34
N ALA A 63 19.19 4.60 7.08
CA ALA A 63 19.19 5.39 5.85
C ALA A 63 19.37 4.51 4.60
N THR A 64 20.19 3.46 4.68
CA THR A 64 20.39 2.50 3.58
C THR A 64 19.09 1.79 3.23
N ILE A 65 18.42 1.24 4.24
CA ILE A 65 17.14 0.53 4.08
C ILE A 65 16.09 1.48 3.50
N LEU A 66 15.90 2.67 4.07
CA LEU A 66 14.91 3.64 3.59
C LEU A 66 15.20 4.13 2.17
N SER A 67 16.47 4.40 1.84
CA SER A 67 16.88 4.78 0.49
C SER A 67 16.55 3.68 -0.52
N ALA A 68 16.91 2.43 -0.22
CA ALA A 68 16.66 1.30 -1.11
C ALA A 68 15.16 1.03 -1.30
N GLN A 69 14.39 1.06 -0.21
CA GLN A 69 12.95 0.83 -0.26
C GLN A 69 12.23 1.91 -1.06
N THR A 70 12.57 3.18 -0.82
CA THR A 70 11.98 4.32 -1.56
C THR A 70 12.35 4.27 -3.03
N TYR A 71 13.58 3.88 -3.36
CA TYR A 71 14.01 3.68 -4.74
C TYR A 71 13.18 2.60 -5.43
N ASN A 72 13.04 1.42 -4.81
CA ASN A 72 12.24 0.31 -5.36
C ASN A 72 10.78 0.70 -5.56
N PHE A 73 10.21 1.48 -4.63
CA PHE A 73 8.86 2.01 -4.78
C PHE A 73 8.72 2.97 -5.96
N ASN A 74 9.70 3.87 -6.17
CA ASN A 74 9.71 4.75 -7.34
C ASN A 74 9.89 3.98 -8.65
N VAL A 75 10.69 2.91 -8.66
CA VAL A 75 10.82 2.01 -9.81
C VAL A 75 9.46 1.38 -10.12
N ALA A 76 8.79 0.81 -9.12
CA ALA A 76 7.47 0.21 -9.30
C ALA A 76 6.44 1.19 -9.89
N ARG A 77 6.38 2.43 -9.38
CA ARG A 77 5.50 3.49 -9.92
C ARG A 77 5.70 3.77 -11.40
N ARG A 78 6.92 3.62 -11.90
CA ARG A 78 7.27 3.83 -13.32
C ARG A 78 7.00 2.60 -14.18
N LEU A 79 6.81 1.43 -13.56
CA LEU A 79 6.55 0.17 -14.25
C LEU A 79 5.05 -0.15 -14.36
N MET A 80 4.15 0.78 -14.02
CA MET A 80 2.71 0.52 -14.03
C MET A 80 2.14 0.13 -15.41
N ASP A 81 2.85 0.45 -16.50
CA ASP A 81 2.53 0.00 -17.86
C ASP A 81 2.81 -1.50 -18.10
N ASP A 82 3.65 -2.10 -17.24
CA ASP A 82 3.92 -3.54 -17.14
C ASP A 82 3.50 -4.05 -15.74
N PRO A 83 2.21 -4.40 -15.56
CA PRO A 83 1.67 -4.77 -14.26
C PRO A 83 2.42 -5.90 -13.55
N ASP A 84 2.94 -6.88 -14.30
CA ASP A 84 3.67 -8.00 -13.71
C ASP A 84 4.99 -7.55 -13.08
N GLN A 85 5.71 -6.66 -13.75
CA GLN A 85 6.94 -6.08 -13.20
C GLN A 85 6.65 -5.11 -12.05
N ALA A 86 5.59 -4.30 -12.16
CA ALA A 86 5.16 -3.43 -11.07
C ALA A 86 4.84 -4.23 -9.80
N ILE A 87 4.01 -5.27 -9.90
CA ILE A 87 3.63 -6.13 -8.76
C ILE A 87 4.87 -6.76 -8.13
N LYS A 88 5.80 -7.28 -8.94
CA LYS A 88 7.05 -7.87 -8.43
C LYS A 88 7.90 -6.85 -7.66
N ALA A 89 8.05 -5.65 -8.20
CA ALA A 89 8.80 -4.58 -7.54
C ALA A 89 8.12 -4.12 -6.23
N LEU A 90 6.78 -4.03 -6.22
CA LEU A 90 5.99 -3.65 -5.04
C LEU A 90 6.06 -4.71 -3.94
N ASN A 91 6.06 -5.99 -4.30
CA ASN A 91 6.30 -7.06 -3.33
C ASN A 91 7.67 -6.89 -2.65
N GLY A 92 8.71 -6.51 -3.40
CA GLY A 92 10.01 -6.19 -2.81
C GLY A 92 9.96 -5.06 -1.77
N VAL A 93 9.15 -4.02 -2.02
CA VAL A 93 8.93 -2.92 -1.08
C VAL A 93 8.16 -3.38 0.16
N ILE A 94 7.14 -4.21 -0.02
CA ILE A 94 6.27 -4.74 1.04
C ILE A 94 7.05 -5.69 1.96
N LEU A 95 7.87 -6.58 1.38
CA LEU A 95 8.67 -7.55 2.14
C LEU A 95 9.83 -6.92 2.93
N GLN A 96 10.20 -5.67 2.64
CA GLN A 96 11.29 -4.98 3.34
C GLN A 96 10.82 -4.45 4.71
N LYS A 97 10.67 -5.36 5.68
CA LYS A 97 10.03 -5.10 6.99
C LYS A 97 10.77 -4.11 7.91
N SER A 98 12.06 -3.90 7.70
CA SER A 98 12.87 -2.96 8.51
C SER A 98 12.81 -1.52 8.00
N GLY A 99 12.04 -1.25 6.94
CA GLY A 99 11.91 0.05 6.30
C GLY A 99 10.74 0.91 6.82
N SER A 100 10.15 1.72 5.94
CA SER A 100 9.02 2.59 6.24
C SER A 100 7.68 1.84 6.11
N GLY A 101 6.89 1.85 7.18
CA GLY A 101 5.51 1.36 7.17
C GLY A 101 4.60 2.12 6.20
N ILE A 102 4.84 3.42 6.01
CA ILE A 102 4.11 4.25 5.01
C ILE A 102 4.34 3.69 3.60
N LEU A 103 5.59 3.42 3.24
CA LEU A 103 5.92 2.85 1.93
C LEU A 103 5.32 1.45 1.74
N ARG A 104 5.29 0.61 2.79
CA ARG A 104 4.63 -0.70 2.70
C ARG A 104 3.13 -0.55 2.45
N LYS A 105 2.46 0.37 3.16
CA LYS A 105 1.04 0.65 2.99
C LYS A 105 0.75 1.16 1.57
N ASP A 106 1.45 2.20 1.14
CA ASP A 106 1.27 2.77 -0.21
C ASP A 106 1.66 1.76 -1.31
N ALA A 107 2.59 0.83 -1.05
CA ALA A 107 2.94 -0.25 -1.97
C ALA A 107 1.85 -1.31 -2.10
N ARG A 108 1.12 -1.63 -1.03
CA ARG A 108 -0.06 -2.50 -1.12
C ARG A 108 -1.13 -1.85 -1.99
N GLU A 109 -1.45 -0.58 -1.71
CA GLU A 109 -2.44 0.18 -2.50
C GLU A 109 -2.07 0.24 -4.00
N LEU A 110 -0.82 0.57 -4.30
CA LEU A 110 -0.36 0.64 -5.69
C LEU A 110 -0.30 -0.74 -6.37
N ARG A 111 -0.05 -1.80 -5.61
CA ARG A 111 -0.04 -3.18 -6.13
C ARG A 111 -1.45 -3.60 -6.52
N ASP A 112 -2.44 -3.25 -5.72
CA ASP A 112 -3.83 -3.57 -5.99
C ASP A 112 -4.30 -2.84 -7.27
N GLN A 113 -3.88 -1.58 -7.46
CA GLN A 113 -4.08 -0.87 -8.73
C GLN A 113 -3.42 -1.60 -9.92
N ALA A 114 -2.18 -2.08 -9.75
CA ALA A 114 -1.50 -2.84 -10.80
C ALA A 114 -2.24 -4.16 -11.13
N MET A 115 -2.80 -4.86 -10.13
CA MET A 115 -3.60 -6.05 -10.36
C MET A 115 -4.88 -5.75 -11.16
N THR A 116 -5.58 -4.65 -10.86
CA THR A 116 -6.74 -4.21 -11.64
C THR A 116 -6.34 -3.90 -13.10
N LEU A 117 -5.21 -3.23 -13.32
CA LEU A 117 -4.70 -2.98 -14.68
C LEU A 117 -4.38 -4.28 -15.43
N LYS A 118 -3.80 -5.27 -14.73
CA LYS A 118 -3.52 -6.59 -15.30
C LYS A 118 -4.79 -7.31 -15.74
N GLN A 119 -5.84 -7.28 -14.92
CA GLN A 119 -7.14 -7.87 -15.25
C GLN A 119 -7.75 -7.20 -16.49
N LYS A 120 -7.80 -5.86 -16.51
CA LYS A 120 -8.30 -5.10 -17.67
C LYS A 120 -7.53 -5.39 -18.96
N LYS A 121 -6.20 -5.53 -18.89
CA LYS A 121 -5.35 -5.87 -20.05
C LYS A 121 -5.64 -7.28 -20.58
N THR A 122 -6.00 -8.21 -19.70
CA THR A 122 -6.34 -9.59 -20.04
C THR A 122 -7.74 -9.70 -20.65
N GLU A 123 -8.71 -8.92 -20.15
CA GLU A 123 -10.06 -8.82 -20.71
C GLU A 123 -10.09 -8.07 -22.06
N GLY A 124 -9.29 -7.00 -22.20
CA GLY A 124 -9.12 -6.30 -23.48
C GLY A 124 -8.40 -7.15 -24.56
N ALA A 125 -7.68 -8.19 -24.16
CA ALA A 125 -7.03 -9.14 -25.08
C ALA A 125 -7.95 -10.30 -25.50
N SER A 126 -9.10 -10.52 -24.84
CA SER A 126 -10.07 -11.57 -25.23
C SER A 126 -11.06 -11.12 -26.33
N ILE A 127 -11.14 -9.82 -26.64
CA ILE A 127 -11.86 -9.27 -27.80
C ILE A 127 -10.85 -8.97 -28.90
N GLY A 128 -10.23 -10.01 -29.44
CA GLY A 128 -9.13 -9.78 -30.37
C GLY A 128 -8.70 -10.95 -31.23
N THR A 129 -9.51 -12.01 -31.41
CA THR A 129 -9.38 -12.97 -32.52
C THR A 129 -10.62 -13.89 -32.57
N SER A 130 -11.64 -13.52 -33.36
CA SER A 130 -12.39 -14.44 -34.22
C SER A 130 -13.16 -13.64 -35.28
N VAL A 131 -13.03 -14.08 -36.52
CA VAL A 131 -13.23 -13.36 -37.78
C VAL A 131 -14.59 -13.73 -38.36
N SER A 132 -15.33 -12.80 -38.98
CA SER A 132 -15.80 -12.94 -40.38
C SER A 132 -16.71 -11.80 -40.87
N ASN A 133 -16.29 -11.34 -42.04
CA ASN A 133 -16.93 -10.53 -43.07
C ASN A 133 -18.44 -10.81 -43.30
N SER A 134 -19.24 -9.75 -43.35
CA SER A 134 -20.28 -9.58 -44.39
C SER A 134 -20.59 -8.10 -44.58
N GLU A 135 -20.41 -7.67 -45.83
CA GLU A 135 -20.68 -6.33 -46.34
C GLU A 135 -22.20 -6.06 -46.41
N ALA A 136 -22.61 -4.84 -46.08
CA ALA A 136 -23.53 -4.03 -46.90
C ALA A 136 -23.62 -2.59 -46.35
N ALA A 137 -23.25 -1.65 -47.24
CA ALA A 137 -23.74 -0.29 -47.48
C ALA A 137 -24.88 0.25 -46.56
N SER A 138 -24.96 1.53 -46.18
CA SER A 138 -24.42 2.77 -46.76
C SER A 138 -24.84 3.97 -45.87
N SER A 139 -24.05 5.07 -45.96
CA SER A 139 -24.42 6.50 -45.78
C SER A 139 -24.98 6.94 -44.41
N SER A 140 -24.63 8.08 -43.80
CA SER A 140 -23.95 9.30 -44.23
C SER A 140 -23.71 10.19 -42.99
N SER A 141 -22.70 11.07 -43.07
CA SER A 141 -22.53 12.42 -42.46
C SER A 141 -23.60 12.91 -41.45
N SER A 142 -23.31 13.64 -40.37
CA SER A 142 -22.33 14.73 -40.16
C SER A 142 -22.43 15.23 -38.71
N SER A 143 -21.34 15.85 -38.25
CA SER A 143 -21.19 16.87 -37.20
C SER A 143 -22.44 17.58 -36.65
N ALA A 144 -22.49 17.81 -35.32
CA ALA A 144 -22.27 19.12 -34.68
C ALA A 144 -22.96 19.24 -33.30
N SER A 145 -22.18 19.75 -32.33
CA SER A 145 -22.48 20.62 -31.17
C SER A 145 -23.92 20.98 -30.75
N SER A 146 -24.15 20.99 -29.41
CA SER A 146 -24.85 22.00 -28.55
C SER A 146 -25.47 21.26 -27.33
N SER A 147 -25.14 21.55 -26.07
CA SER A 147 -25.41 22.70 -25.18
C SER A 147 -26.88 22.89 -24.77
N GLY A 148 -27.16 22.80 -23.46
CA GLY A 148 -28.41 23.13 -22.74
C GLY A 148 -28.70 22.08 -21.66
N SER A 149 -28.55 22.35 -20.35
CA SER A 149 -29.49 23.08 -19.46
C SER A 149 -30.91 22.48 -19.51
N SER A 150 -31.65 22.19 -18.45
CA SER A 150 -31.54 22.32 -16.98
C SER A 150 -32.76 21.60 -16.37
N ASP A 151 -32.75 21.45 -15.05
CA ASP A 151 -33.91 21.39 -14.14
C ASP A 151 -34.76 20.10 -13.97
N GLY A 152 -35.17 19.94 -12.70
CA GLY A 152 -36.43 19.27 -12.33
C GLY A 152 -36.24 18.01 -11.48
N SER A 153 -35.92 18.13 -10.19
CA SER A 153 -36.91 18.09 -9.09
C SER A 153 -37.40 16.69 -8.70
N SER A 154 -36.90 16.27 -7.53
CA SER A 154 -37.67 15.84 -6.35
C SER A 154 -38.91 14.94 -6.54
N ALA A 155 -38.83 13.72 -6.03
CA ALA A 155 -39.96 13.10 -5.34
C ALA A 155 -39.48 12.09 -4.29
N ALA A 156 -40.09 12.18 -3.11
CA ALA A 156 -39.79 11.47 -1.89
C ALA A 156 -40.53 10.12 -1.80
N SER A 157 -40.36 9.47 -0.63
CA SER A 157 -41.17 8.38 -0.05
C SER A 157 -40.82 6.97 -0.53
N SER A 158 -40.87 5.91 0.27
CA SER A 158 -40.99 5.67 1.71
C SER A 158 -40.91 4.15 1.90
N SER A 159 -40.29 3.72 3.00
CA SER A 159 -40.58 2.50 3.78
C SER A 159 -41.20 1.25 3.13
N SER A 160 -40.48 0.13 3.32
CA SER A 160 -40.94 -1.06 4.07
C SER A 160 -40.87 -2.41 3.33
N SER A 161 -40.34 -3.39 4.07
CA SER A 161 -40.72 -4.81 4.11
C SER A 161 -40.26 -5.76 2.98
N GLN A 162 -39.26 -6.57 3.35
CA GLN A 162 -39.42 -8.02 3.49
C GLN A 162 -39.89 -8.83 2.27
N SER A 163 -38.98 -9.58 1.63
CA SER A 163 -39.02 -11.05 1.65
C SER A 163 -38.03 -11.66 0.65
N SER A 164 -37.51 -12.80 1.08
CA SER A 164 -36.74 -13.81 0.37
C SER A 164 -37.20 -14.12 -1.05
N SER A 165 -36.24 -14.16 -1.98
CA SER A 165 -36.14 -15.25 -2.95
C SER A 165 -34.74 -15.35 -3.53
N THR A 166 -34.18 -16.54 -3.34
CA THR A 166 -33.02 -17.15 -3.97
C THR A 166 -32.86 -16.77 -5.45
N ALA A 167 -31.76 -16.09 -5.77
CA ALA A 167 -31.20 -16.05 -7.11
C ALA A 167 -29.69 -16.08 -6.99
N SER A 168 -29.16 -17.31 -6.99
CA SER A 168 -27.75 -17.61 -7.17
C SER A 168 -27.33 -17.04 -8.53
N SER A 169 -26.79 -15.83 -8.48
CA SER A 169 -25.98 -15.25 -9.53
C SER A 169 -24.66 -14.98 -8.86
N SER A 170 -23.62 -15.65 -9.35
CA SER A 170 -22.24 -15.57 -8.88
C SER A 170 -21.71 -14.16 -9.09
N ALA A 171 -22.13 -13.23 -8.23
CA ALA A 171 -21.51 -11.94 -8.07
C ALA A 171 -20.14 -12.22 -7.45
N THR A 172 -19.08 -12.00 -8.21
CA THR A 172 -17.72 -12.08 -7.72
C THR A 172 -17.58 -11.09 -6.57
N VAL A 173 -17.53 -11.59 -5.33
CA VAL A 173 -17.29 -10.76 -4.14
C VAL A 173 -15.92 -10.13 -4.29
N THR A 174 -15.86 -8.80 -4.20
CA THR A 174 -14.57 -8.08 -4.28
C THR A 174 -13.77 -8.31 -3.00
N GLN A 175 -12.45 -8.20 -3.08
CA GLN A 175 -11.58 -8.29 -1.90
C GLN A 175 -12.02 -7.31 -0.81
N GLN A 176 -12.35 -6.07 -1.18
CA GLN A 176 -12.81 -5.04 -0.25
C GLN A 176 -14.11 -5.44 0.49
N GLN A 177 -15.07 -6.06 -0.22
CA GLN A 177 -16.30 -6.56 0.41
C GLN A 177 -16.00 -7.70 1.39
N ALA A 178 -15.06 -8.57 1.06
CA ALA A 178 -14.62 -9.63 1.96
C ALA A 178 -13.93 -9.07 3.22
N GLU A 179 -13.06 -8.07 3.06
CA GLU A 179 -12.35 -7.41 4.15
C GLU A 179 -13.32 -6.71 5.11
N GLU A 180 -14.27 -5.92 4.59
CA GLU A 180 -15.32 -5.29 5.39
C GLU A 180 -16.18 -6.31 6.14
N ALA A 181 -16.51 -7.44 5.50
CA ALA A 181 -17.27 -8.50 6.14
C ALA A 181 -16.50 -9.16 7.30
N VAL A 182 -15.20 -9.40 7.13
CA VAL A 182 -14.34 -9.98 8.18
C VAL A 182 -14.11 -9.00 9.32
N ILE A 183 -13.81 -7.73 9.03
CA ILE A 183 -13.64 -6.68 10.04
C ILE A 183 -14.90 -6.58 10.93
N LYS A 184 -16.07 -6.54 10.28
CA LYS A 184 -17.35 -6.50 10.98
C LYS A 184 -17.61 -7.77 11.80
N ALA A 185 -17.35 -8.94 11.23
CA ALA A 185 -17.53 -10.23 11.92
C ALA A 185 -16.61 -10.37 13.15
N ALA A 186 -15.42 -9.77 13.08
CA ALA A 186 -14.45 -9.74 14.17
C ALA A 186 -14.77 -8.69 15.25
N GLY A 187 -15.82 -7.86 15.06
CA GLY A 187 -16.25 -6.85 16.03
C GLY A 187 -15.43 -5.56 16.00
N TYR A 188 -14.74 -5.28 14.89
CA TYR A 188 -13.94 -4.06 14.71
C TYR A 188 -14.59 -3.12 13.69
N THR A 189 -14.13 -1.87 13.68
CA THR A 189 -14.34 -0.89 12.62
C THR A 189 -13.08 -0.80 11.72
N PRO A 190 -13.20 -0.32 10.47
CA PRO A 190 -12.06 -0.24 9.54
C PRO A 190 -10.90 0.65 10.01
N ASP A 191 -11.15 1.60 10.92
CA ASP A 191 -10.14 2.48 11.51
C ASP A 191 -9.43 1.87 12.73
N GLU A 192 -10.01 0.82 13.34
CA GLU A 192 -9.44 0.11 14.50
C GLU A 192 -8.47 -1.00 14.13
N VAL A 193 -8.41 -1.42 12.86
CA VAL A 193 -7.54 -2.51 12.43
C VAL A 193 -6.83 -2.25 11.10
N TYR A 194 -5.69 -2.91 10.92
CA TYR A 194 -5.09 -3.18 9.62
C TYR A 194 -5.46 -4.60 9.19
N ILE A 195 -5.59 -4.80 7.89
CA ILE A 195 -5.84 -6.12 7.31
C ILE A 195 -4.74 -6.46 6.29
N ASP A 196 -4.16 -7.65 6.42
CA ASP A 196 -3.30 -8.24 5.39
C ASP A 196 -4.04 -9.39 4.73
N THR A 197 -4.31 -9.26 3.43
CA THR A 197 -5.15 -10.18 2.67
C THR A 197 -4.32 -10.91 1.62
N THR A 198 -4.42 -12.23 1.62
CA THR A 198 -3.87 -13.12 0.59
C THR A 198 -5.01 -13.83 -0.13
N ASP A 199 -4.98 -13.83 -1.46
CA ASP A 199 -5.93 -14.57 -2.29
C ASP A 199 -5.44 -16.01 -2.51
N ASP A 200 -6.13 -16.99 -1.94
CA ASP A 200 -5.85 -18.43 -2.06
C ASP A 200 -6.76 -19.11 -3.12
N GLY A 201 -7.36 -18.34 -4.01
CA GLY A 201 -8.29 -18.81 -5.04
C GLY A 201 -9.70 -19.00 -4.48
N ALA A 202 -9.91 -20.06 -3.68
CA ALA A 202 -11.24 -20.41 -3.15
C ALA A 202 -11.68 -19.53 -1.96
N TYR A 203 -10.73 -18.91 -1.27
CA TYR A 203 -10.97 -18.02 -0.15
C TYR A 203 -9.89 -16.95 -0.07
N TYR A 204 -10.17 -15.89 0.67
CA TYR A 204 -9.15 -14.93 1.12
C TYR A 204 -8.66 -15.34 2.51
N SER A 205 -7.35 -15.50 2.70
CA SER A 205 -6.72 -15.56 4.03
C SER A 205 -6.44 -14.14 4.50
N MET A 206 -6.87 -13.80 5.71
CA MET A 206 -6.78 -12.44 6.25
C MET A 206 -6.16 -12.45 7.65
N GLU A 207 -5.18 -11.57 7.91
CA GLU A 207 -4.70 -11.27 9.25
C GLU A 207 -5.20 -9.87 9.66
N LEU A 208 -5.97 -9.80 10.75
CA LEU A 208 -6.34 -8.53 11.38
C LEU A 208 -5.30 -8.16 12.44
N ARG A 209 -4.90 -6.90 12.46
CA ARG A 209 -3.93 -6.35 13.42
C ARG A 209 -4.49 -5.07 14.00
N GLU A 210 -4.31 -4.85 15.30
CA GLU A 210 -4.85 -3.65 15.97
C GLU A 210 -4.18 -2.38 15.43
N ASN A 211 -4.99 -1.32 15.28
CA ASN A 211 -4.52 -0.04 14.79
C ASN A 211 -4.42 0.98 15.93
N HIS A 212 -3.19 1.21 16.41
CA HIS A 212 -2.93 2.24 17.42
C HIS A 212 -2.43 3.54 16.77
N GLN A 213 -3.25 4.20 15.94
CA GLN A 213 -2.89 5.48 15.28
C GLN A 213 -2.40 6.57 16.25
N ASN A 214 -2.78 6.50 17.53
CA ASN A 214 -2.41 7.46 18.56
C ASN A 214 -1.11 7.10 19.29
N ASP A 215 -0.53 5.94 19.02
CA ASP A 215 0.76 5.53 19.53
C ASP A 215 1.81 5.63 18.42
N SER A 216 2.64 6.67 18.49
CA SER A 216 3.76 6.87 17.57
C SER A 216 4.80 5.73 17.57
N ALA A 217 4.75 4.80 18.55
CA ALA A 217 5.56 3.59 18.60
C ALA A 217 4.89 2.36 17.95
N ALA A 218 3.61 2.43 17.58
CA ALA A 218 2.88 1.32 17.00
C ALA A 218 3.09 1.23 15.49
N ASP A 219 4.10 0.45 15.08
CA ASP A 219 4.26 0.02 13.69
C ASP A 219 3.17 -1.03 13.38
N PRO A 220 2.41 -0.92 12.27
CA PRO A 220 1.49 -1.95 11.78
C PRO A 220 2.10 -3.37 11.74
N ASP A 221 3.41 -3.48 11.56
CA ASP A 221 4.12 -4.76 11.52
C ASP A 221 4.41 -5.32 12.92
N THR A 222 4.45 -4.47 13.95
CA THR A 222 4.58 -4.85 15.37
C THR A 222 3.25 -4.87 16.10
N ALA A 223 2.20 -4.35 15.48
CA ALA A 223 0.86 -4.36 16.03
C ALA A 223 0.45 -5.80 16.36
N PRO A 224 -0.13 -6.03 17.54
CA PRO A 224 -0.60 -7.35 17.92
C PRO A 224 -1.64 -7.83 16.90
N SER A 225 -1.54 -9.11 16.53
CA SER A 225 -2.53 -9.77 15.68
C SER A 225 -3.82 -9.91 16.49
N ALA A 226 -4.90 -9.34 15.97
CA ALA A 226 -6.26 -9.48 16.49
C ALA A 226 -6.90 -10.81 16.06
N GLY A 227 -6.40 -11.44 14.99
CA GLY A 227 -6.79 -12.78 14.59
C GLY A 227 -6.49 -13.11 13.12
N PHE A 228 -6.57 -14.40 12.81
CA PHE A 228 -6.46 -14.93 11.45
C PHE A 228 -7.81 -15.45 10.98
N PHE A 229 -8.22 -15.04 9.78
CA PHE A 229 -9.54 -15.31 9.24
C PHE A 229 -9.45 -15.88 7.83
N ARG A 230 -10.52 -16.56 7.42
CA ARG A 230 -10.76 -16.96 6.04
C ARG A 230 -12.14 -16.51 5.60
N TYR A 231 -12.21 -15.89 4.43
CA TYR A 231 -13.46 -15.55 3.76
C TYR A 231 -13.64 -16.42 2.52
N TYR A 232 -14.63 -17.31 2.51
CA TYR A 232 -14.89 -18.22 1.39
C TYR A 232 -15.73 -17.54 0.32
N LYS A 233 -15.15 -17.27 -0.85
CA LYS A 233 -15.76 -16.44 -1.91
C LYS A 233 -17.10 -16.97 -2.41
N ASP A 234 -17.22 -18.29 -2.50
CA ASP A 234 -18.42 -18.95 -3.04
C ASP A 234 -19.61 -18.91 -2.06
N THR A 235 -19.34 -18.82 -0.75
CA THR A 235 -20.37 -18.97 0.30
C THR A 235 -20.53 -17.75 1.18
N GLY A 236 -19.59 -16.80 1.13
CA GLY A 236 -19.51 -15.70 2.08
C GLY A 236 -19.20 -16.12 3.51
N LYS A 237 -18.89 -17.39 3.75
CA LYS A 237 -18.60 -17.93 5.09
C LYS A 237 -17.30 -17.34 5.62
N ILE A 238 -17.29 -16.95 6.89
CA ILE A 238 -16.12 -16.46 7.60
C ILE A 238 -15.71 -17.47 8.67
N THR A 239 -14.44 -17.85 8.69
CA THR A 239 -13.88 -18.66 9.76
C THR A 239 -12.68 -17.97 10.41
N GLN A 240 -12.49 -18.16 11.70
CA GLN A 240 -11.36 -17.64 12.47
C GLN A 240 -10.50 -18.79 12.99
N LEU A 241 -9.18 -18.64 12.96
CA LEU A 241 -8.25 -19.58 13.55
C LEU A 241 -8.35 -19.53 15.08
N ASP A 242 -8.76 -20.63 15.68
CA ASP A 242 -8.58 -20.87 17.11
C ASP A 242 -7.13 -21.32 17.33
N LEU A 243 -6.33 -20.47 17.97
CA LEU A 243 -4.91 -20.71 18.23
C LEU A 243 -4.66 -21.88 19.20
N ILE A 244 -5.64 -22.20 20.05
CA ILE A 244 -5.51 -23.30 21.03
C ILE A 244 -5.71 -24.63 20.32
N SER A 245 -6.75 -24.74 19.49
CA SER A 245 -7.04 -25.98 18.75
C SER A 245 -6.34 -26.07 17.39
N ASN A 246 -5.71 -24.99 16.93
CA ASN A 246 -5.12 -24.86 15.59
C ASN A 246 -6.11 -25.22 14.47
N THR A 247 -7.37 -24.84 14.63
CA THR A 247 -8.44 -25.12 13.68
C THR A 247 -9.27 -23.88 13.40
N TYR A 248 -9.76 -23.77 12.17
CA TYR A 248 -10.65 -22.69 11.79
C TYR A 248 -12.08 -23.00 12.23
N LYS A 249 -12.68 -22.10 13.00
CA LYS A 249 -14.07 -22.18 13.47
C LYS A 249 -14.90 -21.10 12.80
N GLU A 250 -16.15 -21.40 12.49
CA GLU A 250 -17.06 -20.44 11.88
C GLU A 250 -17.36 -19.30 12.85
N VAL A 251 -17.26 -18.07 12.34
CA VAL A 251 -17.62 -16.86 13.08
C VAL A 251 -19.12 -16.65 12.89
N LYS A 252 -19.88 -16.74 13.99
CA LYS A 252 -21.32 -16.47 13.96
C LYS A 252 -21.52 -14.96 13.97
N ASN A 253 -22.10 -14.43 12.89
CA ASN A 253 -22.57 -13.05 12.79
C ASN A 253 -23.96 -12.88 13.42
#